data_AF-M3HZ49-F1
#
_entry.id   AF-M3HZ49-F1
#
_cell.length_a   1.000
_cell.length_b   1.000
_cell.length_c   1.000
_cell.angle_alpha   90.00
_cell.angle_beta   90.00
_cell.angle_gamma   90.00
#
_symmetry.space_group_name_H-M   'P 1'
#
loop_
_entity.id
_entity.type
_entity.pdbx_description
1 polymer ?
#
loop_
_entity_poly.entity_id
_entity_poly.type
_entity_poly.pdbx_seq_one_letter_code
_entity_poly.pdbx_strand_id
1 'polypeptide(L)'
;MIQRFPIEELPTVPIPNDEEEDNRRLCTEQENWTRKLTQSKNRLHSLFTQAGLTHITKKHLRTKANREISVALLPSRYQKEAERILKVLDLVEQNLKLIEKEIQEALKKNKAYVQTIMSMPGIGMITSLAIKANSISHSLWVVR
;
A
#
# COMPACT_ATOMS: atom_id res chain seq x y z
N MET A 1 2.55 -25.70 39.87
CA MET A 1 2.52 -26.89 38.99
C MET A 1 2.36 -26.38 37.57
N ILE A 2 3.32 -26.63 36.67
CA ILE A 2 3.26 -26.14 35.29
C ILE A 2 2.47 -27.15 34.46
N GLN A 3 1.32 -26.73 33.93
CA GLN A 3 0.50 -27.52 33.01
C GLN A 3 1.26 -27.65 31.68
N ARG A 4 1.67 -28.87 31.32
CA ARG A 4 2.27 -29.17 30.01
C ARG A 4 1.17 -29.71 29.11
N PHE A 5 0.89 -29.02 28.02
CA PHE A 5 -0.01 -29.51 26.99
C PHE A 5 0.70 -30.62 26.17
N PRO A 6 0.01 -31.72 25.84
CA PRO A 6 0.54 -32.72 24.93
C PRO A 6 0.83 -32.12 23.55
N ILE A 7 1.82 -32.68 22.84
CA ILE A 7 2.30 -32.15 21.55
C ILE A 7 1.17 -32.04 20.51
N GLU A 8 0.16 -32.92 20.60
CA GLU A 8 -1.01 -32.97 19.73
C GLU A 8 -1.99 -31.80 19.92
N GLU A 9 -1.96 -31.14 21.08
CA GLU A 9 -2.76 -29.95 21.39
C GLU A 9 -2.02 -28.65 21.00
N LEU A 10 -0.78 -28.76 20.50
CA LEU A 10 -0.06 -27.59 20.01
C LEU A 10 -0.69 -27.11 18.70
N PRO A 11 -0.94 -25.80 18.55
CA PRO A 11 -1.45 -25.26 17.31
C PRO A 11 -0.45 -25.51 16.18
N THR A 12 -0.88 -26.22 15.14
CA THR A 12 -0.08 -26.39 13.93
C THR A 12 -0.30 -25.20 13.00
N VAL A 13 0.78 -24.52 12.62
CA VAL A 13 0.73 -23.42 11.65
C VAL A 13 0.79 -24.03 10.24
N PRO A 14 -0.27 -23.94 9.42
CA PRO A 14 -0.20 -24.42 8.05
C PRO A 14 0.75 -23.55 7.24
N ILE A 15 1.55 -24.18 6.40
CA ILE A 15 2.44 -23.49 5.47
C ILE A 15 1.56 -22.91 4.34
N PRO A 16 1.70 -21.61 4.01
CA PRO A 16 0.92 -20.99 2.94
C PRO A 16 1.15 -21.69 1.60
N ASN A 17 0.11 -21.75 0.78
CA ASN A 17 0.22 -22.21 -0.61
C ASN A 17 0.90 -21.15 -1.50
N ASP A 18 1.45 -21.53 -2.65
CA ASP A 18 2.14 -20.62 -3.59
C ASP A 18 1.27 -19.42 -3.96
N GLU A 19 -0.03 -19.62 -4.23
CA GLU A 19 -0.96 -18.53 -4.51
C GLU A 19 -1.15 -17.57 -3.33
N GLU A 20 -1.13 -18.08 -2.09
CA GLU A 20 -1.24 -17.26 -0.90
C GLU A 20 0.04 -16.47 -0.66
N GLU A 21 1.20 -17.07 -0.92
CA GLU A 21 2.49 -16.39 -0.86
C GLU A 21 2.59 -15.28 -1.90
N ASP A 22 2.18 -15.52 -3.14
CA ASP A 22 2.14 -14.50 -4.18
C ASP A 22 1.20 -13.34 -3.82
N ASN A 23 0.03 -13.63 -3.23
CA ASN A 23 -0.87 -12.59 -2.73
C ASN A 23 -0.22 -11.78 -1.58
N ARG A 24 0.54 -12.43 -0.67
CA ARG A 24 1.29 -11.74 0.40
C ARG A 24 2.40 -10.85 -0.17
N ARG A 25 3.11 -11.32 -1.19
CA ARG A 25 4.14 -10.56 -1.90
C ARG A 25 3.52 -9.31 -2.55
N LEU A 26 2.38 -9.47 -3.23
CA LEU A 26 1.64 -8.36 -3.85
C LEU A 26 1.20 -7.31 -2.83
N CYS A 27 0.69 -7.73 -1.66
CA CYS A 27 0.36 -6.81 -0.56
C CYS A 27 1.58 -6.04 -0.05
N THR A 28 2.71 -6.73 0.15
CA THR A 28 3.96 -6.11 0.64
C THR A 28 4.52 -5.12 -0.38
N GLU A 29 4.43 -5.47 -1.67
CA GLU A 29 4.83 -4.58 -2.75
C GLU A 29 3.96 -3.32 -2.79
N GLN A 30 2.64 -3.45 -2.71
CA GLN A 30 1.71 -2.33 -2.65
C GLN A 30 2.05 -1.37 -1.48
N GLU A 31 2.35 -1.91 -0.31
CA GLU A 31 2.75 -1.11 0.86
C GLU A 31 4.07 -0.36 0.59
N ASN A 32 5.06 -1.05 0.03
CA ASN A 32 6.36 -0.48 -0.30
C ASN A 32 6.22 0.71 -1.27
N TRP A 33 5.41 0.58 -2.32
CA TRP A 33 5.17 1.67 -3.26
C TRP A 33 4.38 2.83 -2.63
N THR A 34 3.42 2.54 -1.76
CA THR A 34 2.66 3.57 -1.01
C THR A 34 3.58 4.36 -0.05
N ARG A 35 4.52 3.67 0.61
CA ARG A 35 5.55 4.29 1.45
C ARG A 35 6.48 5.18 0.62
N LYS A 36 6.95 4.71 -0.55
CA LYS A 36 7.77 5.50 -1.48
C LYS A 36 7.04 6.76 -1.98
N LEU A 37 5.74 6.65 -2.29
CA LEU A 37 4.91 7.79 -2.68
C LEU A 37 4.88 8.85 -1.58
N THR A 38 4.62 8.41 -0.34
CA THR A 38 4.55 9.29 0.83
C THR A 38 5.90 9.95 1.13
N GLN A 39 6.98 9.17 1.07
CA GLN A 39 8.34 9.68 1.28
C GLN A 39 8.71 10.74 0.22
N SER A 40 8.40 10.48 -1.05
CA SER A 40 8.69 11.41 -2.15
C SER A 40 7.89 12.71 -2.03
N LYS A 41 6.60 12.63 -1.65
CA LYS A 41 5.77 13.82 -1.36
C LYS A 41 6.30 14.63 -0.18
N ASN A 42 6.73 13.95 0.89
CA ASN A 42 7.32 14.61 2.05
C ASN A 42 8.66 15.28 1.69
N ARG A 43 9.51 14.63 0.87
CA ARG A 43 10.76 15.23 0.39
C ARG A 43 10.50 16.50 -0.41
N LEU A 44 9.53 16.47 -1.31
CA LEU A 44 9.14 17.64 -2.10
C LEU A 44 8.61 18.77 -1.19
N HIS A 45 7.79 18.45 -0.19
CA HIS A 45 7.32 19.42 0.81
C HIS A 45 8.46 20.04 1.63
N SER A 46 9.43 19.25 2.07
CA SER A 46 10.61 19.76 2.77
C SER A 46 11.41 20.74 1.92
N LEU A 47 11.50 20.47 0.61
CA LEU A 47 12.20 21.34 -0.33
C LEU A 47 11.49 22.69 -0.51
N PHE A 48 10.14 22.70 -0.57
CA PHE A 48 9.37 23.96 -0.50
C PHE A 48 9.60 24.72 0.81
N THR A 49 9.65 24.01 1.93
CA THR A 49 9.91 24.62 3.25
C THR A 49 11.30 25.27 3.30
N GLN A 50 12.32 24.60 2.75
CA GLN A 50 13.70 25.12 2.68
C GLN A 50 13.82 26.35 1.75
N ALA A 51 12.99 26.42 0.72
CA ALA A 51 12.91 27.59 -0.16
C ALA A 51 12.12 28.76 0.44
N GLY A 52 11.57 28.63 1.66
CA GLY A 52 10.75 29.65 2.32
C GLY A 52 9.29 29.68 1.86
N LEU A 53 8.85 28.73 1.03
CA LEU A 53 7.49 28.65 0.47
C LEU A 53 6.55 27.87 1.40
N THR A 54 6.37 28.36 2.63
CA THR A 54 5.60 27.68 3.69
C THR A 54 4.09 27.67 3.46
N HIS A 55 3.58 28.48 2.54
CA HIS A 55 2.18 28.48 2.12
C HIS A 55 1.82 27.23 1.28
N ILE A 56 2.81 26.57 0.68
CA ILE A 56 2.60 25.35 -0.11
C ILE A 56 2.47 24.15 0.82
N THR A 57 1.25 23.87 1.25
CA THR A 57 0.93 22.70 2.04
C THR A 57 0.89 21.41 1.19
N LYS A 58 0.96 20.25 1.86
CA LYS A 58 0.85 18.92 1.22
C LYS A 58 -0.42 18.74 0.36
N LYS A 59 -1.48 19.52 0.62
CA LYS A 59 -2.73 19.51 -0.16
C LYS A 59 -2.50 19.94 -1.62
N HIS A 60 -1.60 20.90 -1.85
CA HIS A 60 -1.24 21.38 -3.18
C HIS A 60 -0.41 20.35 -3.96
N LEU A 61 0.23 19.39 -3.29
CA LEU A 61 1.06 18.35 -3.92
C LEU A 61 0.26 17.10 -4.30
N ARG A 62 -1.06 17.11 -4.15
CA ARG A 62 -1.92 15.96 -4.42
C ARG A 62 -2.01 15.65 -5.92
N THR A 63 -2.28 16.65 -6.75
CA THR A 63 -2.46 16.50 -8.20
C THR A 63 -1.17 16.80 -8.95
N LYS A 64 -0.96 16.13 -10.09
CA LYS A 64 0.22 16.34 -10.93
C LYS A 64 0.33 17.78 -11.44
N ALA A 65 -0.77 18.35 -11.94
CA ALA A 65 -0.82 19.73 -12.42
C ALA A 65 -0.38 20.75 -11.33
N ASN A 66 -0.87 20.58 -10.09
CA ASN A 66 -0.50 21.49 -9.01
C ASN A 66 0.96 21.32 -8.58
N ARG A 67 1.54 20.11 -8.69
CA ARG A 67 2.98 19.90 -8.44
C ARG A 67 3.82 20.66 -9.45
N GLU A 68 3.48 20.59 -10.73
CA GLU A 68 4.21 21.30 -11.80
C GLU A 68 4.16 22.82 -11.60
N ILE A 69 2.98 23.38 -11.30
CA ILE A 69 2.81 24.80 -10.96
C ILE A 69 3.64 25.17 -9.73
N SER A 70 3.60 24.36 -8.68
CA SER A 70 4.33 24.63 -7.45
C SER A 70 5.84 24.58 -7.69
N VAL A 71 6.33 23.63 -8.49
CA VAL A 71 7.76 23.50 -8.79
C VAL A 71 8.28 24.67 -9.62
N ALA A 72 7.46 25.26 -10.49
CA ALA A 72 7.83 26.46 -11.23
C ALA A 72 8.10 27.69 -10.32
N LEU A 73 7.50 27.73 -9.13
CA LEU A 73 7.72 28.81 -8.14
C LEU A 73 9.05 28.68 -7.38
N LEU A 74 9.74 27.55 -7.48
CA LEU A 74 11.01 27.33 -6.76
C LEU A 74 12.16 28.12 -7.40
N PRO A 75 13.12 28.59 -6.59
CA PRO A 75 14.38 29.12 -7.10
C PRO A 75 15.16 28.08 -7.91
N SER A 76 15.93 28.52 -8.91
CA SER A 76 16.71 27.66 -9.82
C SER A 76 17.58 26.59 -9.13
N ARG A 77 18.11 26.90 -7.94
CA ARG A 77 18.89 25.95 -7.11
C ARG A 77 18.09 24.70 -6.75
N TYR A 78 16.81 24.86 -6.41
CA TYR A 78 15.94 23.81 -5.92
C TYR A 78 15.11 23.15 -7.04
N GLN A 79 14.94 23.84 -8.18
CA GLN A 79 14.21 23.32 -9.35
C GLN A 79 14.77 21.98 -9.85
N LYS A 80 16.09 21.87 -10.03
CA LYS A 80 16.73 20.63 -10.53
C LYS A 80 16.48 19.42 -9.62
N GLU A 81 16.44 19.62 -8.30
CA GLU A 81 16.13 18.55 -7.36
C GLU A 81 14.62 18.21 -7.39
N ALA A 82 13.77 19.23 -7.42
CA ALA A 82 12.32 19.06 -7.50
C ALA A 82 11.86 18.32 -8.76
N GLU A 83 12.45 18.60 -9.92
CA GLU A 83 12.18 17.90 -11.18
C GLU A 83 12.52 16.41 -11.10
N ARG A 84 13.64 16.05 -10.47
CA ARG A 84 14.02 14.64 -10.25
C ARG A 84 13.00 13.93 -9.37
N ILE A 85 12.55 14.59 -8.30
CA ILE A 85 11.51 14.05 -7.40
C ILE A 85 10.18 13.89 -8.14
N LEU A 86 9.84 14.83 -9.03
CA LEU A 86 8.64 14.74 -9.88
C LEU A 86 8.66 13.50 -10.78
N LYS A 87 9.80 13.21 -11.43
CA LYS A 87 9.97 12.00 -12.25
C LYS A 87 9.78 10.72 -11.44
N VAL A 88 10.33 10.68 -10.22
CA VAL A 88 10.16 9.53 -9.32
C VAL A 88 8.70 9.38 -8.90
N LEU A 89 8.02 10.48 -8.58
CA LEU A 89 6.60 10.47 -8.23
C LEU A 89 5.73 9.92 -9.36
N ASP A 90 5.98 10.36 -10.60
CA ASP A 90 5.24 9.87 -11.76
C ASP A 90 5.42 8.36 -11.96
N LEU A 91 6.65 7.85 -11.82
CA LEU A 91 6.94 6.42 -11.93
C LEU A 91 6.24 5.62 -10.82
N VAL A 92 6.29 6.12 -9.57
CA VAL A 92 5.63 5.46 -8.43
C VAL A 92 4.10 5.43 -8.62
N GLU A 93 3.51 6.51 -9.13
CA GLU A 93 2.06 6.56 -9.42
C GLU A 93 1.66 5.62 -10.56
N GLN A 94 2.52 5.42 -11.56
CA GLN A 94 2.30 4.43 -12.62
C GLN A 94 2.36 3.00 -12.07
N ASN A 95 3.39 2.68 -11.26
CA ASN A 95 3.53 1.34 -10.67
C ASN A 95 2.37 1.01 -9.73
N LEU A 96 1.91 1.96 -8.91
CA LEU A 96 0.73 1.76 -8.06
C LEU A 96 -0.52 1.41 -8.87
N LYS A 97 -0.74 2.05 -10.02
CA LYS A 97 -1.87 1.72 -10.90
C LYS A 97 -1.75 0.33 -11.53
N LEU A 98 -0.54 -0.15 -11.82
CA LEU A 98 -0.33 -1.51 -12.34
C LEU A 98 -0.64 -2.54 -11.25
N ILE A 99 -0.12 -2.33 -10.05
CA ILE A 99 -0.38 -3.21 -8.90
C ILE A 99 -1.86 -3.22 -8.52
N GLU A 100 -2.55 -2.08 -8.54
CA GLU A 100 -4.00 -2.02 -8.31
C GLU A 100 -4.78 -2.88 -9.32
N LYS A 101 -4.35 -2.94 -10.58
CA LYS A 101 -4.97 -3.81 -11.59
C LYS A 101 -4.70 -5.30 -11.30
N GLU A 102 -3.47 -5.65 -10.94
CA GLU A 102 -3.10 -7.01 -10.57
C GLU A 102 -3.88 -7.48 -9.33
N ILE A 103 -4.04 -6.61 -8.32
CA ILE A 103 -4.88 -6.86 -7.14
C ILE A 103 -6.33 -7.13 -7.58
N GLN A 104 -6.90 -6.32 -8.46
CA GLN A 104 -8.25 -6.54 -8.98
C GLN A 104 -8.38 -7.88 -9.71
N GLU A 105 -7.36 -8.28 -10.48
CA GLU A 105 -7.34 -9.56 -11.19
C GLU A 105 -7.25 -10.75 -10.23
N ALA A 106 -6.40 -10.67 -9.21
CA ALA A 106 -6.31 -11.68 -8.15
C ALA A 106 -7.65 -11.84 -7.39
N LEU A 107 -8.34 -10.73 -7.12
CA LEU A 107 -9.64 -10.72 -6.44
C LEU A 107 -10.77 -11.25 -7.33
N LYS A 108 -10.72 -11.08 -8.66
CA LYS A 108 -11.72 -11.62 -9.59
C LYS A 108 -11.81 -13.15 -9.56
N LYS A 109 -10.74 -13.86 -9.17
CA LYS A 109 -10.79 -15.33 -8.98
C LYS A 109 -11.72 -15.74 -7.83
N ASN A 110 -12.00 -14.83 -6.88
CA ASN A 110 -12.70 -15.12 -5.63
C ASN A 110 -13.82 -14.10 -5.34
N LYS A 111 -14.64 -13.79 -6.35
CA LYS A 111 -15.66 -12.74 -6.27
C LYS A 111 -16.59 -12.83 -5.06
N ALA A 112 -17.06 -14.04 -4.74
CA ALA A 112 -17.99 -14.25 -3.62
C ALA A 112 -17.37 -13.85 -2.28
N TYR A 113 -16.16 -14.33 -1.99
CA TYR A 113 -15.42 -14.01 -0.77
C TYR A 113 -15.16 -12.49 -0.65
N VAL A 114 -14.72 -11.87 -1.74
CA VAL A 114 -14.40 -10.44 -1.76
C VAL A 114 -15.66 -9.59 -1.54
N GLN A 115 -16.79 -9.97 -2.14
CA GLN A 115 -18.05 -9.26 -1.95
C GLN A 115 -18.55 -9.35 -0.50
N THR A 116 -18.44 -10.52 0.14
CA THR A 116 -18.79 -10.69 1.55
C THR A 116 -17.91 -9.82 2.44
N ILE A 117 -16.60 -9.82 2.23
CA ILE A 117 -15.68 -9.05 3.06
C ILE A 117 -15.80 -7.54 2.82
N MET A 118 -15.99 -7.10 1.57
CA MET A 118 -16.19 -5.69 1.24
C MET A 118 -17.54 -5.14 1.74
N SER A 119 -18.49 -6.00 2.14
CA SER A 119 -19.72 -5.55 2.79
C SER A 119 -19.47 -4.99 4.20
N MET A 120 -18.34 -5.35 4.81
CA MET A 120 -17.94 -4.82 6.12
C MET A 120 -17.41 -3.38 5.98
N PRO A 121 -17.83 -2.47 6.88
CA PRO A 121 -17.39 -1.08 6.82
C PRO A 121 -15.87 -0.98 7.02
N GLY A 122 -15.22 -0.17 6.19
CA GLY A 122 -13.77 0.07 6.26
C GLY A 122 -12.90 -0.94 5.51
N ILE A 123 -13.48 -1.97 4.89
CA ILE A 123 -12.73 -2.97 4.12
C ILE A 123 -12.77 -2.66 2.62
N GLY A 124 -11.64 -2.23 2.07
CA GLY A 124 -11.43 -2.05 0.63
C GLY A 124 -10.68 -3.21 -0.02
N MET A 125 -10.49 -3.14 -1.34
CA MET A 125 -9.86 -4.21 -2.14
C MET A 125 -8.49 -4.67 -1.61
N ILE A 126 -7.61 -3.73 -1.23
CA ILE A 126 -6.28 -4.05 -0.69
C ILE A 126 -6.40 -4.80 0.63
N THR A 127 -7.27 -4.35 1.52
CA THR A 127 -7.54 -4.98 2.81
C THR A 127 -8.19 -6.36 2.64
N SER A 128 -9.10 -6.51 1.67
CA SER A 128 -9.68 -7.81 1.33
C SER A 128 -8.63 -8.81 0.86
N LEU A 129 -7.67 -8.37 0.02
CA LEU A 129 -6.55 -9.21 -0.40
C LEU A 129 -5.66 -9.59 0.78
N ALA A 130 -5.34 -8.63 1.66
CA ALA A 130 -4.52 -8.88 2.83
C ALA A 130 -5.17 -9.87 3.81
N ILE A 131 -6.49 -9.76 4.03
CA ILE A 131 -7.23 -10.72 4.85
C ILE A 131 -7.20 -12.10 4.21
N LYS A 132 -7.40 -12.19 2.88
CA LYS A 132 -7.31 -13.48 2.17
C LYS A 132 -5.92 -14.11 2.30
N ALA A 133 -4.89 -13.30 2.09
CA ALA A 133 -3.50 -13.75 2.09
C ALA A 133 -3.04 -14.22 3.48
N ASN A 134 -3.59 -13.62 4.55
CA ASN A 134 -3.23 -13.91 5.94
C ASN A 134 -4.25 -14.78 6.68
N SER A 135 -5.42 -15.04 6.13
CA SER A 135 -6.39 -15.95 6.74
C SER A 135 -5.78 -17.36 6.71
N ILE A 136 -5.37 -17.82 7.88
CA ILE A 136 -5.12 -19.24 8.15
C ILE A 136 -6.38 -19.97 7.68
N SER A 137 -6.21 -21.04 6.90
CA SER A 137 -7.28 -21.83 6.26
C SER A 137 -8.57 -21.82 7.09
N HIS A 138 -9.70 -21.65 6.40
CA HIS A 138 -11.08 -21.54 6.91
C HIS A 138 -11.54 -22.54 8.00
N SER A 139 -10.71 -23.48 8.46
CA SER A 139 -10.99 -24.44 9.53
C SER A 139 -11.05 -23.84 10.94
N LEU A 140 -10.43 -22.67 11.20
CA LEU A 140 -10.40 -22.08 12.56
C LEU A 140 -11.47 -21.00 12.81
N TRP A 141 -12.12 -20.48 11.78
CA TRP A 141 -13.22 -19.52 11.94
C TRP A 141 -14.60 -20.18 12.06
N VAL A 142 -14.67 -21.51 11.95
CA VAL A 142 -15.83 -22.31 12.34
C VAL A 142 -15.66 -22.70 13.82
N VAL A 143 -15.64 -21.72 14.71
CA VAL A 143 -15.94 -21.97 16.12
C VAL A 143 -17.39 -21.55 16.34
N ARG A 144 -18.16 -22.54 16.78
CA ARG A 144 -19.60 -22.55 17.09
C ARG A 144 -20.14 -21.27 17.73
#